data_AF-A0AAV7GPB7-F1
#
_entry.id   AF-A0AAV7GPB7-F1
#
_cell.length_a   1.000
_cell.length_b   1.000
_cell.length_c   1.000
_cell.angle_alpha   90.00
_cell.angle_beta   90.00
_cell.angle_gamma   90.00
#
_symmetry.space_group_name_H-M   'P 1'
#
loop_
_entity.id
_entity.type
_entity.pdbx_description
1 polymer ?
#
loop_
_entity_poly.entity_id
_entity_poly.type
_entity_poly.pdbx_seq_one_letter_code
_entity_poly.pdbx_strand_id
1 'polypeptide(L)'
;MTGGIPRPFRAMASAAAILVGGLFTVSLASSAAIRALQSISEAKKRKLAISCTNCQGKGFYSCKLCKGNSTIEWSPLYDPIAINPCLCPTCDGNRIQRCLNCLGKGYT
;
A
#
# COMPACT_ATOMS: atom_id res chain seq x y z
N MET A 1 -11.12 -45.41 30.33
CA MET A 1 -9.69 -45.17 30.56
C MET A 1 -9.27 -43.95 29.76
N THR A 2 -9.33 -42.76 30.36
CA THR A 2 -8.85 -41.53 29.72
C THR A 2 -7.32 -41.54 29.77
N GLY A 3 -6.69 -42.10 28.73
CA GLY A 3 -5.24 -42.19 28.60
C GLY A 3 -4.62 -40.80 28.58
N GLY A 4 -3.98 -40.41 29.68
CA GLY A 4 -3.26 -39.14 29.76
C GLY A 4 -2.06 -39.13 28.81
N ILE A 5 -1.86 -38.02 28.10
CA ILE A 5 -0.71 -37.82 27.21
C ILE A 5 0.60 -38.12 27.96
N PRO A 6 1.48 -38.99 27.41
CA PRO A 6 2.76 -39.32 28.03
C PRO A 6 3.58 -38.06 28.33
N ARG A 7 4.22 -38.02 29.50
CA ARG A 7 5.09 -36.90 29.93
C ARG A 7 6.08 -36.42 28.85
N PRO A 8 6.79 -37.27 28.08
CA PRO A 8 7.73 -36.79 27.06
C PRO A 8 7.04 -36.04 25.91
N PHE A 9 5.86 -36.49 25.49
CA PHE A 9 5.08 -35.80 24.45
C PHE A 9 4.59 -34.43 24.93
N ARG A 10 4.18 -34.32 26.19
CA ARG A 10 3.79 -33.05 26.80
C ARG A 10 4.96 -32.07 26.88
N ALA A 11 6.15 -32.55 27.23
CA ALA A 11 7.37 -31.75 27.27
C ALA A 11 7.77 -31.23 25.87
N MET A 12 7.74 -32.10 24.85
CA MET A 12 7.99 -31.69 23.46
C MET A 12 6.97 -30.66 22.97
N ALA A 13 5.68 -30.87 23.23
CA ALA A 13 4.63 -29.93 22.84
C ALA A 13 4.83 -28.57 23.52
N SER A 14 5.18 -28.53 24.80
CA SER A 14 5.48 -27.28 25.51
C SER A 14 6.72 -26.58 24.95
N ALA A 15 7.79 -27.31 24.65
CA ALA A 15 9.00 -26.74 24.06
C ALA A 15 8.72 -26.15 22.67
N ALA A 16 7.98 -26.89 21.83
CA ALA A 16 7.56 -26.42 20.52
C ALA A 16 6.69 -25.16 20.61
N ALA A 17 5.72 -25.13 21.54
CA ALA A 17 4.87 -23.96 21.76
C ALA A 17 5.67 -22.73 22.21
N ILE A 18 6.66 -22.91 23.08
CA ILE A 18 7.55 -21.82 23.54
C ILE A 18 8.39 -21.29 22.37
N LEU A 19 8.98 -22.17 21.56
CA LEU A 19 9.81 -21.75 20.41
C LEU A 19 8.98 -21.04 19.35
N VAL A 20 7.84 -21.61 18.95
CA VAL A 20 6.95 -21.01 17.94
C VAL A 20 6.37 -19.69 18.47
N GLY A 21 5.89 -19.67 19.71
CA GLY A 21 5.39 -18.46 20.35
C GLY A 21 6.46 -17.37 20.48
N GLY A 22 7.69 -17.75 20.83
CA GLY A 22 8.84 -16.84 20.89
C GLY A 22 9.19 -16.24 19.53
N LEU A 23 9.30 -17.05 18.49
CA LEU A 23 9.57 -16.57 17.12
C LEU A 23 8.46 -15.66 16.60
N PHE A 24 7.21 -16.00 16.89
CA PHE A 24 6.06 -15.20 16.49
C PHE A 24 6.02 -13.84 17.19
N THR A 25 6.25 -13.81 18.51
CA THR A 25 6.27 -12.56 19.28
C THR A 25 7.42 -11.64 18.86
N VAL A 26 8.62 -12.19 18.65
CA VAL A 26 9.77 -11.43 18.14
C VAL A 26 9.47 -10.87 16.75
N SER A 27 8.92 -11.67 15.84
CA SER A 27 8.60 -11.23 14.47
C SER A 27 7.56 -10.10 14.45
N LEU A 28 6.52 -10.20 15.29
CA LEU A 28 5.52 -9.16 15.45
C LEU A 28 6.11 -7.88 16.05
N ALA A 29 6.89 -8.00 17.12
CA ALA A 29 7.54 -6.87 17.78
C ALA A 29 8.49 -6.14 16.82
N SER A 30 9.32 -6.88 16.07
CA SER A 30 10.21 -6.32 15.06
C SER A 30 9.44 -5.60 13.95
N SER A 31 8.36 -6.21 13.45
CA SER A 31 7.52 -5.61 12.40
C SER A 31 6.88 -4.30 12.85
N ALA A 32 6.37 -4.26 14.09
CA ALA A 32 5.79 -3.06 14.68
C ALA A 32 6.86 -1.97 14.88
N ALA A 33 8.04 -2.34 15.40
CA ALA A 33 9.15 -1.41 15.59
C ALA A 33 9.65 -0.82 14.26
N ILE A 34 9.80 -1.63 13.21
CA ILE A 34 10.21 -1.15 11.88
C ILE A 34 9.18 -0.17 11.32
N ARG A 35 7.88 -0.49 11.42
CA ARG A 35 6.81 0.42 10.96
C ARG A 35 6.81 1.74 11.73
N ALA A 36 7.05 1.71 13.04
CA ALA A 36 7.17 2.90 13.86
C ALA A 36 8.40 3.75 13.47
N LEU A 37 9.56 3.13 13.25
CA LEU A 37 10.75 3.83 12.79
C LEU A 37 10.53 4.44 11.40
N GLN A 38 9.89 3.71 10.49
CA GLN A 38 9.54 4.22 9.16
C GLN A 38 8.60 5.42 9.25
N SER A 39 7.55 5.37 10.07
CA SER A 39 6.61 6.49 10.21
C SER A 39 7.26 7.73 10.82
N ILE A 40 8.11 7.57 11.84
CA ILE A 40 8.89 8.66 12.43
C ILE A 40 9.86 9.24 11.40
N SER A 41 10.54 8.38 10.64
CA SER A 41 11.48 8.82 9.61
C SER A 41 10.77 9.60 8.49
N GLU A 42 9.61 9.15 8.03
CA GLU A 42 8.80 9.83 7.03
C GLU A 42 8.24 11.15 7.57
N ALA A 43 7.82 11.21 8.84
CA ALA A 43 7.38 12.45 9.46
C ALA A 43 8.52 13.47 9.57
N LYS A 44 9.73 13.04 9.92
CA LYS A 44 10.91 13.92 9.96
C LYS A 44 11.32 14.38 8.57
N LYS A 45 11.32 13.47 7.58
CA LYS A 45 11.55 13.81 6.16
C LYS A 45 10.55 14.85 5.69
N ARG A 46 9.25 14.67 5.94
CA ARG A 46 8.22 15.63 5.56
C ARG A 46 8.43 17.03 6.15
N LYS A 47 9.01 17.15 7.35
CA LYS A 47 9.31 18.46 7.96
C LYS A 47 10.47 19.19 7.29
N LEU A 48 11.43 18.45 6.73
CA LEU A 48 12.65 19.00 6.12
C LEU A 48 12.56 19.08 4.60
N ALA A 49 11.74 18.23 3.99
CA ALA A 49 11.62 18.10 2.55
C ALA A 49 10.85 19.26 1.94
N ILE A 50 11.23 19.61 0.72
CA ILE A 50 10.57 20.66 -0.04
C ILE A 50 9.27 20.09 -0.62
N SER A 51 8.19 20.87 -0.55
CA SER A 51 6.94 20.47 -1.19
C SER A 51 7.14 20.26 -2.68
N CYS A 52 6.63 19.16 -3.22
CA CYS A 52 6.75 18.86 -4.64
C CYS A 52 6.03 19.96 -5.44
N THR A 53 6.78 20.69 -6.26
CA THR A 53 6.28 21.81 -7.06
C THR A 53 5.21 21.36 -8.06
N ASN A 54 5.38 20.18 -8.65
CA ASN A 54 4.49 19.66 -9.69
C ASN A 54 3.07 19.31 -9.18
N CYS A 55 2.92 18.94 -7.90
CA CYS A 55 1.59 18.71 -7.30
C CYS A 55 1.28 19.69 -6.16
N GLN A 56 2.10 20.73 -5.99
CA GLN A 56 1.95 21.76 -4.96
C GLN A 56 1.73 21.17 -3.56
N GLY A 57 2.49 20.14 -3.20
CA GLY A 57 2.34 19.50 -1.89
C GLY A 57 1.20 18.47 -1.77
N LYS A 58 0.28 18.38 -2.73
CA LYS A 58 -0.93 17.53 -2.62
C LYS A 58 -0.67 16.04 -2.82
N GLY A 59 0.41 15.67 -3.51
CA GLY A 59 0.72 14.28 -3.86
C GLY A 59 -0.10 13.71 -5.03
N PHE A 60 -1.25 14.29 -5.32
CA PHE A 60 -2.15 13.87 -6.40
C PHE A 60 -2.59 15.07 -7.22
N TYR A 61 -2.97 14.83 -8.47
CA TYR A 61 -3.60 15.82 -9.34
C TYR A 61 -4.84 15.24 -10.00
N SER A 62 -5.71 16.08 -10.54
CA SER A 62 -6.84 15.61 -11.36
C SER A 62 -6.31 14.78 -12.53
N CYS A 63 -6.92 13.63 -12.79
CA CYS A 63 -6.44 12.71 -13.82
C CYS A 63 -6.32 13.45 -15.15
N LYS A 64 -5.09 13.49 -15.70
CA LYS A 64 -4.81 14.26 -16.91
C LYS A 64 -5.50 13.67 -18.14
N LEU A 65 -5.71 12.36 -18.14
CA LEU A 65 -6.31 11.63 -19.26
C LEU A 65 -7.83 11.89 -19.35
N CYS A 66 -8.59 11.60 -18.30
CA CYS A 66 -10.04 11.81 -18.30
C CYS A 66 -10.47 13.21 -17.84
N LYS A 67 -9.54 14.08 -17.44
CA LYS A 67 -9.82 15.44 -16.91
C LYS A 67 -10.86 15.47 -15.79
N GLY A 68 -10.95 14.39 -15.01
CA GLY A 68 -11.92 14.23 -13.93
C GLY A 68 -13.25 13.59 -14.31
N ASN A 69 -13.46 13.22 -15.58
CA ASN A 69 -14.71 12.64 -16.07
C ASN A 69 -14.86 11.14 -15.80
N SER A 70 -13.89 10.51 -15.12
CA SER A 70 -13.79 9.07 -14.79
C SER A 70 -13.75 8.10 -15.98
N THR A 71 -14.30 8.47 -17.13
CA THR A 71 -14.28 7.73 -18.38
C THR A 71 -13.55 8.51 -19.46
N ILE A 72 -13.18 7.80 -20.53
CA ILE A 72 -12.61 8.35 -21.75
C ILE A 72 -13.36 7.82 -22.95
N GLU A 73 -13.51 8.66 -23.97
CA GLU A 73 -13.96 8.23 -25.28
C GLU A 73 -12.72 7.82 -26.07
N TRP A 74 -12.56 6.51 -26.26
CA TRP A 74 -11.41 5.96 -26.96
C TRP A 74 -11.84 4.76 -27.81
N SER A 75 -11.26 4.65 -29.00
CA SER A 75 -11.42 3.50 -29.87
C SER A 75 -10.08 3.12 -30.49
N PRO A 76 -9.77 1.82 -30.62
CA PRO A 76 -8.60 1.35 -31.35
C PRO A 76 -8.76 1.44 -32.87
N LEU A 77 -10.00 1.60 -33.37
CA LEU A 77 -10.28 1.73 -34.79
C LEU A 77 -10.01 3.16 -35.27
N TYR A 78 -9.44 3.29 -36.46
CA TYR A 78 -9.18 4.60 -37.09
C TYR A 78 -10.50 5.34 -37.40
N ASP A 79 -11.53 4.61 -37.83
CA ASP A 79 -12.86 5.16 -38.11
C ASP A 79 -13.96 4.34 -37.39
N PRO A 80 -14.23 4.65 -36.11
CA PRO A 80 -15.22 3.91 -35.33
C PRO A 80 -16.65 4.37 -35.62
N ILE A 81 -17.51 3.41 -35.96
CA ILE A 81 -18.96 3.62 -36.13
C ILE A 81 -19.62 4.09 -34.82
N ALA A 82 -19.08 3.69 -33.67
CA ALA A 82 -19.49 4.14 -32.34
C ALA A 82 -18.28 4.20 -31.40
N ILE A 83 -18.23 5.24 -30.55
CA ILE A 83 -17.23 5.36 -29.48
C ILE A 83 -17.96 5.20 -28.14
N ASN A 84 -17.68 4.09 -27.46
CA ASN A 84 -18.23 3.87 -26.13
C ASN A 84 -17.32 4.52 -25.08
N PRO A 85 -17.88 5.18 -24.05
CA PRO A 85 -17.10 5.66 -22.93
C PRO A 85 -16.51 4.47 -22.16
N CYS A 86 -15.20 4.38 -22.10
CA CYS A 86 -14.47 3.37 -21.34
C CYS A 86 -14.05 3.94 -19.99
N LEU A 87 -13.90 3.09 -18.97
CA LEU A 87 -13.30 3.49 -17.70
C LEU A 87 -11.87 4.01 -17.94
N CYS A 88 -11.51 5.13 -17.32
CA CYS A 88 -10.18 5.71 -17.52
C CYS A 88 -9.09 4.79 -16.94
N PRO A 89 -8.16 4.27 -17.75
CA PRO A 89 -7.15 3.32 -17.29
C PRO A 89 -6.10 3.97 -16.38
N THR A 90 -5.96 5.30 -16.42
CA THR A 90 -4.95 6.02 -15.64
C THR A 90 -5.37 6.27 -14.19
N CYS A 91 -6.67 6.47 -13.94
CA CYS A 91 -7.19 6.70 -12.59
C CYS A 91 -8.14 5.61 -12.11
N ASP A 92 -8.41 4.61 -12.95
CA ASP A 92 -9.34 3.52 -12.66
C ASP A 92 -10.71 4.06 -12.19
N GLY A 93 -11.18 5.12 -12.86
CA GLY A 93 -12.41 5.82 -12.49
C GLY A 93 -12.34 6.76 -11.28
N ASN A 94 -11.24 6.80 -10.52
CA ASN A 94 -11.12 7.62 -9.30
C ASN A 94 -10.98 9.12 -9.54
N ARG A 95 -10.88 9.56 -10.80
CA ARG A 95 -10.77 10.98 -11.23
C ARG A 95 -9.49 11.70 -10.78
N ILE A 96 -8.70 11.10 -9.91
CA ILE A 96 -7.40 11.58 -9.43
C ILE A 96 -6.28 10.64 -9.88
N GLN A 97 -5.12 11.22 -10.17
CA GLN A 97 -3.91 10.50 -10.56
C GLN A 97 -2.80 10.82 -9.57
N ARG A 98 -2.05 9.77 -9.19
CA ARG A 98 -0.88 9.90 -8.31
C ARG A 98 0.21 10.71 -9.00
N CYS A 99 0.77 11.69 -8.29
CA CYS A 99 1.88 12.46 -8.84
C CYS A 99 3.12 11.56 -8.94
N LEU A 100 3.56 11.29 -10.16
CA LEU A 100 4.73 10.44 -10.42
C LEU A 100 6.05 11.09 -10.00
N ASN A 101 6.11 12.43 -9.89
CA ASN A 101 7.32 13.14 -9.45
C ASN A 101 7.61 12.99 -7.95
N CYS A 102 6.58 12.76 -7.12
CA CYS A 102 6.77 12.57 -5.67
C CYS A 102 6.13 11.26 -5.17
N LEU A 103 5.71 10.39 -6.09
CA LEU A 103 5.04 9.11 -5.81
C LEU A 103 3.92 9.26 -4.77
N GLY A 104 3.11 10.30 -4.86
CA GLY A 104 2.01 10.53 -3.92
C GLY A 104 2.40 11.05 -2.53
N LYS A 105 3.69 11.26 -2.23
CA LYS A 105 4.13 11.78 -0.91
C LYS A 105 3.85 13.26 -0.74
N GLY A 106 3.81 14.02 -1.83
CA GLY A 106 3.62 15.48 -1.81
C GLY A 106 4.90 16.27 -1.55
N TYR A 107 6.03 15.63 -1.30
CA TYR A 107 7.33 16.27 -1.09
C TYR A 107 8.43 15.48 -1.78
N THR A 108 9.56 16.13 -2.04
CA THR A 108 10.78 15.55 -2.64
C THR A 108 11.95 15.63 -1.69
#